data_AF-A0A932LMN2-F1
#
_entry.id   AF-A0A932LMN2-F1
#
_cell.length_a   1.000
_cell.length_b   1.000
_cell.length_c   1.000
_cell.angle_alpha   90.00
_cell.angle_beta   90.00
_cell.angle_gamma   90.00
#
_symmetry.space_group_name_H-M   'P 1'
#
loop_
_entity.id
_entity.type
_entity.pdbx_description
1 polymer ?
#
loop_
_entity_poly.entity_id
_entity_poly.type
_entity_poly.pdbx_seq_one_letter_code
_entity_poly.pdbx_strand_id
1 'polypeptide(L)'
;MSEKRGFVGTVKSLWTREDGAIISAELVLVMTIAVLAMLVGLDSLSDAVNNELNDVAGAFGAISQSFEFHGIAHPGSQSHGDHAIVSGSSFQDKVDDCDCTPLDSCIGHIVTPDKCEDGR
;
A
#
# COMPACT_ATOMS: atom_id res chain seq x y z
N MET A 1 34.70 -30.71 27.20
CA MET A 1 35.35 -29.55 27.87
C MET A 1 36.54 -28.95 27.09
N SER A 2 36.87 -29.45 25.88
CA SER A 2 37.98 -28.93 25.05
C SER A 2 37.57 -27.79 24.11
N GLU A 3 36.33 -27.81 23.61
CA GLU A 3 35.82 -26.83 22.63
C GLU A 3 35.81 -25.38 23.16
N LYS A 4 35.50 -25.19 24.45
CA LYS A 4 35.45 -23.86 25.08
C LYS A 4 36.84 -23.21 25.21
N ARG A 5 37.93 -23.99 25.19
CA ARG A 5 39.29 -23.48 25.29
C ARG A 5 39.79 -22.88 23.98
N GLY A 6 39.30 -23.37 22.83
CA GLY A 6 39.61 -22.81 21.51
C GLY A 6 39.06 -21.40 21.36
N PHE A 7 37.76 -21.21 21.62
CA PHE A 7 37.12 -19.90 21.51
C PHE A 7 37.73 -18.86 22.46
N VAL A 8 37.96 -19.21 23.73
CA VAL A 8 38.59 -18.31 24.72
C VAL A 8 40.04 -17.99 24.33
N GLY A 9 40.77 -18.96 23.77
CA GLY A 9 42.13 -18.77 23.26
C GLY A 9 42.17 -17.84 22.03
N THR A 10 41.22 -17.98 21.11
CA THR A 10 41.10 -17.14 19.91
C THR A 10 40.72 -15.70 20.28
N VAL A 11 39.70 -15.49 21.11
CA VAL A 11 39.31 -14.15 21.59
C VAL A 11 40.44 -13.48 22.37
N LYS A 12 41.15 -14.24 23.21
CA LYS A 12 42.33 -13.74 23.93
C LYS A 12 43.45 -13.36 22.97
N SER A 13 43.70 -14.17 21.93
CA SER A 13 44.71 -13.88 20.91
C SER A 13 44.40 -12.61 20.11
N LEU A 14 43.13 -12.36 19.77
CA LEU A 14 42.71 -11.14 19.08
C LEU A 14 42.82 -9.89 19.97
N TRP A 15 42.59 -10.04 21.28
CA TRP A 15 42.69 -8.92 22.24
C TRP A 15 44.15 -8.55 22.54
N THR A 16 45.06 -9.52 22.56
CA THR A 16 46.48 -9.29 22.90
C THR A 16 47.37 -8.94 21.71
N ARG A 17 46.82 -8.93 20.48
CA ARG A 17 47.56 -8.74 19.23
C ARG A 17 47.12 -7.48 18.52
N GLU A 18 48.07 -6.67 18.07
CA GLU A 18 47.82 -5.39 17.38
C GLU A 18 47.07 -5.58 16.04
N ASP A 19 47.26 -6.72 15.41
CA ASP A 19 46.56 -7.20 14.22
C ASP A 19 45.04 -7.40 14.42
N GLY A 20 44.58 -7.64 15.67
CA GLY A 20 43.15 -7.70 15.99
C GLY A 20 42.45 -6.33 15.99
N ALA A 21 43.18 -5.25 16.24
CA ALA A 21 42.65 -3.88 16.22
C ALA A 21 42.27 -3.44 14.79
N ILE A 22 43.07 -3.85 13.80
CA ILE A 22 42.84 -3.52 12.39
C ILE A 22 41.58 -4.23 11.87
N ILE A 23 41.44 -5.54 12.16
CA ILE A 23 40.29 -6.34 11.72
C ILE A 23 38.99 -5.87 12.37
N SER A 24 39.02 -5.45 13.64
CA SER A 24 37.85 -4.88 14.31
C SER A 24 37.45 -3.50 13.76
N ALA A 25 38.41 -2.68 13.35
CA ALA A 25 38.12 -1.40 12.68
C ALA A 25 37.40 -1.62 11.34
N GLU A 26 37.81 -2.61 10.54
CA GLU A 26 37.13 -2.97 9.29
C GLU A 26 35.71 -3.51 9.53
N LEU A 27 35.53 -4.36 10.55
CA LEU A 27 34.21 -4.92 10.88
C LEU A 27 33.23 -3.84 11.38
N VAL A 28 33.71 -2.87 12.15
CA VAL A 28 32.91 -1.71 12.59
C VAL A 28 32.47 -0.89 11.39
N LEU A 29 33.36 -0.65 10.42
CA LEU A 29 33.04 0.09 9.20
C LEU A 29 31.99 -0.63 8.33
N VAL A 30 32.06 -1.97 8.22
CA VAL A 30 31.03 -2.75 7.51
C VAL A 30 29.69 -2.73 8.28
N MET A 31 29.73 -2.86 9.60
CA MET A 31 28.52 -2.82 10.43
C MET A 31 27.81 -1.47 10.36
N THR A 32 28.54 -0.35 10.36
CA THR A 32 27.91 0.97 10.28
C THR A 32 27.24 1.18 8.92
N ILE A 33 27.86 0.75 7.82
CA ILE A 33 27.24 0.79 6.49
C ILE A 33 26.01 -0.12 6.44
N ALA A 34 26.08 -1.32 7.03
CA ALA A 34 24.95 -2.25 7.08
C ALA A 34 23.76 -1.68 7.87
N VAL A 35 24.01 -1.03 9.01
CA VAL A 35 22.96 -0.38 9.81
C VAL A 35 22.35 0.78 9.03
N LEU A 36 23.15 1.63 8.38
CA LEU A 36 22.65 2.74 7.57
C LEU A 36 21.81 2.24 6.37
N ALA A 37 22.25 1.17 5.71
CA ALA A 37 21.50 0.55 4.63
C ALA A 37 20.16 -0.04 5.11
N MET A 38 20.14 -0.66 6.28
CA MET A 38 18.91 -1.18 6.89
C MET A 38 17.95 -0.06 7.28
N LEU A 39 18.45 1.07 7.79
CA LEU A 39 17.61 2.22 8.14
C LEU A 39 16.91 2.79 6.91
N VAL A 40 17.64 3.04 5.83
CA VAL A 40 17.06 3.52 4.56
C VAL A 40 16.10 2.49 3.97
N GLY A 41 16.44 1.20 4.06
CA GLY A 41 15.56 0.11 3.62
C GLY A 41 14.24 0.08 4.39
N LEU A 42 14.27 0.22 5.71
CA LEU A 42 13.07 0.21 6.56
C LEU A 42 12.21 1.46 6.35
N ASP A 43 12.83 2.61 6.12
CA ASP A 43 12.15 3.87 5.81
C ASP A 43 11.31 3.73 4.52
N SER A 44 11.96 3.29 3.43
CA SER A 44 11.26 3.04 2.16
C SER A 44 10.20 1.95 2.23
N LEU A 45 10.39 0.93 3.07
CA LEU A 45 9.40 -0.12 3.29
C LEU A 45 8.16 0.41 4.02
N SER A 46 8.35 1.27 5.01
CA SER A 46 7.24 1.90 5.74
C SER A 46 6.38 2.72 4.79
N ASP A 47 7.00 3.55 3.95
CA ASP A 47 6.28 4.37 2.97
C ASP A 47 5.55 3.51 1.94
N ALA A 48 6.20 2.48 1.40
CA ALA A 48 5.57 1.56 0.46
C ALA A 48 4.36 0.86 1.07
N VAL A 49 4.46 0.34 2.29
CA VAL A 49 3.34 -0.33 2.98
C VAL A 49 2.19 0.64 3.25
N ASN A 50 2.48 1.86 3.69
CA ASN A 50 1.44 2.85 3.96
C ASN A 50 0.70 3.29 2.69
N ASN A 51 1.42 3.44 1.57
CA ASN A 51 0.80 3.78 0.29
C ASN A 51 -0.12 2.65 -0.20
N GLU A 52 0.33 1.40 -0.16
CA GLU A 52 -0.50 0.25 -0.56
C GLU A 52 -1.72 0.07 0.36
N LEU A 53 -1.57 0.31 1.67
CA LEU A 53 -2.70 0.27 2.60
C LEU A 53 -3.70 1.40 2.35
N ASN A 54 -3.24 2.55 1.85
CA ASN A 54 -4.12 3.63 1.43
C ASN A 54 -4.96 3.22 0.21
N ASP A 55 -4.32 2.59 -0.78
CA ASP A 55 -5.02 2.05 -1.97
C ASP A 55 -6.01 0.94 -1.59
N VAL A 56 -5.64 0.04 -0.68
CA VAL A 56 -6.54 -0.98 -0.13
C VAL A 56 -7.73 -0.33 0.60
N ALA A 57 -7.50 0.72 1.39
CA ALA A 57 -8.58 1.45 2.05
C ALA A 57 -9.56 2.10 1.05
N GLY A 58 -9.04 2.66 -0.05
CA GLY A 58 -9.86 3.15 -1.17
C GLY A 58 -10.71 2.06 -1.81
N ALA A 59 -10.12 0.88 -2.05
CA ALA A 59 -10.86 -0.27 -2.59
C ALA A 59 -11.97 -0.76 -1.65
N PHE A 60 -11.74 -0.77 -0.33
CA PHE A 60 -12.79 -1.08 0.65
C PHE A 60 -13.92 -0.03 0.67
N GLY A 61 -13.59 1.25 0.47
CA GLY A 61 -14.58 2.32 0.31
C GLY A 61 -15.50 2.09 -0.90
N ALA A 62 -14.92 1.69 -2.04
CA ALA A 62 -15.67 1.39 -3.26
C ALA A 62 -16.61 0.17 -3.13
N ILE A 63 -16.26 -0.83 -2.32
CA ILE A 63 -17.14 -1.99 -2.07
C ILE A 63 -18.44 -1.56 -1.37
N SER A 64 -18.44 -0.46 -0.63
CA SER A 64 -19.59 -0.03 0.16
C SER A 64 -20.62 0.80 -0.62
N GLN A 65 -20.35 1.26 -1.86
CA GLN A 65 -21.16 2.33 -2.46
C GLN A 65 -22.03 1.97 -3.68
N SER A 66 -22.02 0.74 -4.21
CA SER A 66 -22.59 0.53 -5.56
C SER A 66 -23.38 -0.76 -5.74
N PHE A 67 -24.17 -1.17 -4.75
CA PHE A 67 -25.19 -2.20 -4.97
C PHE A 67 -26.59 -1.60 -4.88
N GLU A 68 -27.27 -1.43 -6.03
CA GLU A 68 -28.66 -0.98 -6.08
C GLU A 68 -29.59 -2.14 -6.51
N PHE A 69 -30.65 -2.35 -5.73
CA PHE A 69 -31.72 -3.27 -6.07
C PHE A 69 -32.89 -2.50 -6.68
N HIS A 70 -33.19 -2.76 -7.95
CA HIS A 70 -34.34 -2.16 -8.61
C HIS A 70 -35.62 -2.91 -8.22
N GLY A 71 -36.58 -2.20 -7.64
CA GLY A 71 -37.89 -2.74 -7.27
C GLY A 71 -38.81 -2.98 -8.47
N ILE A 72 -40.05 -3.39 -8.19
CA ILE A 72 -41.09 -3.52 -9.20
C ILE A 72 -41.46 -2.12 -9.72
N ALA A 73 -41.28 -1.86 -11.01
CA ALA A 73 -41.63 -0.58 -11.64
C ALA A 73 -42.82 -0.75 -12.59
N HIS A 74 -43.59 0.33 -12.79
CA HIS A 74 -44.66 0.35 -13.77
C HIS A 74 -44.08 0.83 -15.11
N PRO A 75 -44.13 0.03 -16.18
CA PRO A 75 -43.69 0.50 -17.48
C PRO A 75 -44.69 1.56 -17.95
N GLY A 76 -44.21 2.74 -18.36
CA GLY A 76 -45.08 3.89 -18.65
C GLY A 76 -46.16 3.63 -19.71
N SER A 77 -47.00 4.62 -19.97
CA SER A 77 -48.23 4.57 -20.80
C SER A 77 -48.08 4.06 -22.27
N GLN A 78 -46.89 3.62 -22.68
CA GLN A 78 -46.56 3.08 -23.99
C GLN A 78 -46.45 1.54 -24.01
N SER A 79 -46.57 0.88 -22.85
CA SER A 79 -46.53 -0.58 -22.76
C SER A 79 -47.93 -1.16 -22.82
N HIS A 80 -48.23 -1.90 -23.88
CA HIS A 80 -49.52 -2.52 -24.13
C HIS A 80 -49.80 -3.68 -23.15
N GLY A 81 -50.24 -3.37 -21.93
CA GLY A 81 -50.81 -4.35 -20.99
C GLY A 81 -49.86 -4.90 -19.93
N ASP A 82 -48.63 -4.41 -19.84
CA ASP A 82 -47.70 -4.81 -18.78
C ASP A 82 -47.93 -3.95 -17.51
N HIS A 83 -48.34 -4.60 -16.42
CA HIS A 83 -48.69 -3.92 -15.16
C HIS A 83 -47.53 -3.82 -14.15
N ALA A 84 -46.44 -4.57 -14.38
CA ALA A 84 -45.27 -4.60 -13.53
C ALA A 84 -44.06 -5.12 -14.31
N ILE A 85 -42.93 -4.41 -14.23
CA ILE A 85 -41.62 -4.88 -14.68
C ILE A 85 -40.70 -5.05 -13.47
N VAL A 86 -39.86 -6.08 -13.49
CA VAL A 86 -38.82 -6.30 -12.48
C VAL A 86 -37.48 -6.19 -13.20
N SER A 87 -36.68 -5.20 -12.80
CA SER A 87 -35.27 -5.10 -13.21
C SER A 87 -34.39 -5.82 -12.18
N GLY A 88 -33.27 -6.37 -12.63
CA GLY A 88 -32.28 -7.01 -11.75
C GLY A 88 -31.53 -6.01 -10.86
N SER A 89 -30.54 -6.49 -10.12
CA SER A 89 -29.57 -5.62 -9.45
C SER A 89 -28.53 -5.10 -10.44
N SER A 90 -28.08 -3.86 -10.27
CA SER A 90 -26.98 -3.28 -11.03
C SER A 90 -25.96 -2.63 -10.11
N PHE A 91 -24.71 -2.59 -10.57
CA PHE A 91 -23.65 -1.84 -9.92
C PHE A 91 -23.54 -0.47 -10.57
N GLN A 92 -23.99 0.56 -9.85
CA GLN A 92 -23.95 1.95 -10.31
C GLN A 92 -23.09 2.73 -9.33
N ASP A 93 -21.85 2.96 -9.71
CA ASP A 93 -20.94 3.88 -9.02
C ASP A 93 -21.39 5.32 -9.29
N LYS A 94 -21.73 6.06 -8.23
CA LYS A 94 -22.07 7.48 -8.34
C LYS A 94 -20.78 8.25 -8.09
N VAL A 95 -20.26 8.89 -9.14
CA VAL A 95 -19.15 9.84 -9.06
C VAL A 95 -19.50 10.89 -8.00
N ASP A 96 -18.90 10.79 -6.82
CA ASP A 96 -19.00 11.77 -5.74
C ASP A 96 -17.72 12.61 -5.65
N ASP A 97 -17.65 13.56 -4.70
CA ASP A 97 -16.56 14.54 -4.55
C ASP A 97 -15.16 13.90 -4.41
N CYS A 98 -15.08 12.56 -4.25
CA CYS A 98 -13.84 11.80 -4.19
C CYS A 98 -13.49 11.04 -5.49
N ASP A 99 -14.42 10.87 -6.43
CA ASP A 99 -14.19 10.18 -7.71
C ASP A 99 -13.73 11.12 -8.83
N CYS A 100 -13.85 12.42 -8.57
CA CYS A 100 -13.63 13.46 -9.54
C CYS A 100 -12.18 13.94 -9.66
N THR A 101 -11.31 13.03 -9.29
CA THR A 101 -9.95 13.40 -9.02
C THR A 101 -9.15 12.16 -9.43
N PRO A 102 -8.13 12.27 -10.30
CA PRO A 102 -7.61 11.09 -10.96
C PRO A 102 -6.88 10.21 -9.94
N LEU A 103 -6.38 9.06 -10.35
CA LEU A 103 -5.17 8.50 -9.73
C LEU A 103 -3.96 9.41 -10.09
N ASP A 104 -4.12 10.69 -9.73
CA ASP A 104 -3.31 11.91 -9.86
C ASP A 104 -3.89 13.10 -9.05
N SER A 105 -4.96 12.92 -8.28
CA SER A 105 -5.39 13.93 -7.31
C SER A 105 -5.18 13.50 -5.87
N CYS A 106 -5.11 12.20 -5.62
CA CYS A 106 -4.67 11.68 -4.33
C CYS A 106 -3.22 11.19 -4.40
N ILE A 107 -2.72 10.70 -5.55
CA ILE A 107 -1.32 10.25 -5.74
C ILE A 107 -0.91 10.46 -7.22
N GLY A 108 0.14 11.25 -7.47
CA GLY A 108 0.40 11.94 -8.75
C GLY A 108 0.74 11.10 -10.01
N HIS A 109 -0.04 11.25 -11.08
CA HIS A 109 0.31 11.18 -12.51
C HIS A 109 -0.71 11.86 -13.50
N ILE A 110 -0.40 13.09 -13.97
CA ILE A 110 -1.13 14.02 -14.90
C ILE A 110 -2.40 13.45 -15.61
N VAL A 111 -3.60 13.89 -15.18
CA VAL A 111 -4.86 13.80 -15.97
C VAL A 111 -5.64 15.13 -15.96
N THR A 112 -6.24 15.45 -17.12
CA THR A 112 -6.87 16.74 -17.49
C THR A 112 -8.21 17.05 -16.78
N PRO A 113 -8.51 18.34 -16.52
CA PRO A 113 -9.58 18.81 -15.61
C PRO A 113 -11.04 18.80 -16.14
N ASP A 114 -11.32 18.26 -17.33
CA ASP A 114 -12.60 18.51 -18.04
C ASP A 114 -13.83 17.70 -17.59
N LYS A 115 -13.83 17.04 -16.43
CA LYS A 115 -14.91 16.09 -16.05
C LYS A 115 -15.60 16.32 -14.70
N CYS A 116 -15.25 17.36 -13.95
CA CYS A 116 -15.67 17.49 -12.55
C CYS A 116 -16.50 18.71 -12.20
N GLU A 117 -17.09 19.33 -13.22
CA GLU A 117 -17.97 20.49 -13.06
C GLU A 117 -19.45 20.24 -13.38
N ASP A 118 -19.92 19.00 -13.53
CA ASP A 118 -21.37 18.75 -13.67
C ASP A 118 -21.99 18.28 -12.37
N GLY A 119 -21.93 19.16 -11.38
CA GLY A 119 -22.78 19.12 -10.18
C GLY A 119 -24.21 19.53 -10.50
N ARG A 120 -24.88 18.80 -11.40
CA ARG A 120 -26.33 18.92 -11.60
C ARG A 120 -27.00 17.57 -11.87
#